data_AF-A0A800JM69-F1
#
_entry.id   AF-A0A800JM69-F1
#
_cell.length_a   1.000
_cell.length_b   1.000
_cell.length_c   1.000
_cell.angle_alpha   90.00
_cell.angle_beta   90.00
_cell.angle_gamma   90.00
#
_symmetry.space_group_name_H-M   'P 1'
#
loop_
_entity.id
_entity.type
_entity.pdbx_description
1 polymer ?
#
loop_
_entity_poly.entity_id
_entity_poly.type
_entity_poly.pdbx_seq_one_letter_code
_entity_poly.pdbx_strand_id
1 'polypeptide(L)'
;MNTPIYIIVSIALIVLGLSNGSVSAQGEGTNLNRLKWEYEGGVFSFQLQDLPVVLEDLWVLQTSEDMNDWQDIETFEGKAVIKVSIQRGARQRYYRARQIKGGDPYLSDYIDAYTVWQGSGVDSYSMEIRHGSSWFFWHGNVTVRNNEVVSTESIDTNFPDVFEPEHRTIDDWFMVLKRNIDNKAYRIDVTYDETFGYPKTAFIDVDLRIADEEQGWSILKFLPMR
;
A
#
# COMPACT_ATOMS: atom_id res chain seq x y z
N MET A 1 -19.74 20.14 -6.64
CA MET A 1 -18.66 20.94 -7.24
C MET A 1 -17.36 20.22 -6.91
N ASN A 2 -16.75 19.55 -7.88
CA ASN A 2 -15.51 18.82 -7.67
C ASN A 2 -14.37 19.84 -7.56
N THR A 3 -13.86 20.03 -6.34
CA THR A 3 -12.58 20.72 -6.13
C THR A 3 -11.49 19.90 -6.81
N PRO A 4 -10.67 20.49 -7.69
CA PRO A 4 -9.52 19.80 -8.25
C PRO A 4 -8.56 19.41 -7.11
N ILE A 5 -8.20 18.13 -7.05
CA ILE A 5 -7.18 17.61 -6.14
C ILE A 5 -5.83 18.05 -6.71
N TYR A 6 -5.24 19.09 -6.12
CA TYR A 6 -3.87 19.49 -6.42
C TYR A 6 -2.89 18.54 -5.73
N ILE A 7 -2.25 17.67 -6.50
CA ILE A 7 -1.18 16.79 -6.02
C ILE A 7 0.12 17.59 -6.05
N ILE A 8 0.72 17.84 -4.88
CA ILE A 8 2.07 18.40 -4.78
C ILE A 8 3.05 17.23 -4.78
N VAL A 9 3.96 17.20 -5.75
CA VAL A 9 4.91 16.10 -5.96
C VAL A 9 6.34 16.63 -5.92
N SER A 10 7.18 16.08 -5.03
CA SER A 10 8.62 16.38 -4.98
C SER A 10 9.42 15.24 -5.61
N ILE A 11 9.69 15.29 -6.92
CA ILE A 11 10.37 14.19 -7.64
C ILE A 11 11.90 14.36 -7.55
N ALA A 12 12.62 13.34 -7.07
CA ALA A 12 14.07 13.26 -7.20
C ALA A 12 14.48 12.20 -8.24
N LEU A 13 15.29 12.62 -9.21
CA LEU A 13 15.91 11.73 -10.20
C LEU A 13 17.26 11.25 -9.66
N ILE A 14 17.39 9.95 -9.37
CA ILE A 14 18.66 9.36 -8.94
C ILE A 14 19.14 8.41 -10.04
N VAL A 15 20.06 8.89 -10.88
CA VAL A 15 20.85 8.04 -11.76
C VAL A 15 21.99 7.47 -10.92
N LEU A 16 22.11 6.14 -10.84
CA LEU A 16 23.11 5.43 -10.04
C LEU A 16 24.54 5.83 -10.48
N GLY A 17 25.06 6.85 -9.81
CA GLY A 17 26.41 7.38 -9.91
C GLY A 17 26.62 8.37 -8.77
N LEU A 18 27.59 8.10 -7.91
CA LEU A 18 28.01 8.85 -6.70
C LEU A 18 27.57 10.33 -6.73
N SER A 19 26.53 10.67 -5.99
CA SER A 19 26.15 12.07 -5.77
C SER A 19 25.49 12.21 -4.39
N ASN A 20 25.73 13.34 -3.74
CA ASN A 20 24.83 13.90 -2.74
C ASN A 20 23.97 14.92 -3.47
N GLY A 21 22.66 14.92 -3.25
CA GLY A 21 21.73 15.75 -4.00
C GLY A 21 20.60 16.29 -3.15
N SER A 22 20.04 17.41 -3.59
CA SER A 22 18.78 17.94 -3.09
C SER A 22 17.92 18.26 -4.30
N VAL A 23 16.70 17.76 -4.35
CA VAL A 23 15.76 18.12 -5.41
C VAL A 23 14.62 18.94 -4.82
N SER A 24 14.40 20.13 -5.38
CA SER A 24 13.30 21.01 -5.02
C SER A 24 12.01 20.53 -5.69
N ALA A 25 10.94 20.37 -4.93
CA ALA A 25 9.60 20.22 -5.49
C ALA A 25 9.23 21.44 -6.33
N GLN A 26 8.73 21.24 -7.55
CA GLN A 26 7.95 22.26 -8.26
C GLN A 26 6.48 21.83 -8.19
N GLY A 27 5.74 22.44 -7.28
CA GLY A 27 4.27 22.42 -7.26
C GLY A 27 3.79 23.85 -7.10
N GLU A 28 2.72 24.23 -7.79
CA GLU A 28 2.07 25.54 -7.60
C GLU A 28 1.49 25.62 -6.17
N GLY A 29 2.25 26.22 -5.27
CA GLY A 29 1.87 26.40 -3.87
C GLY A 29 3.10 26.75 -3.03
N THR A 30 3.04 27.88 -2.33
CA THR A 30 4.16 28.59 -1.69
C THR A 30 4.77 27.92 -0.45
N ASN A 31 4.74 26.59 -0.32
CA ASN A 31 5.39 25.84 0.76
C ASN A 31 6.32 24.77 0.19
N LEU A 32 7.60 25.12 0.08
CA LEU A 32 8.66 24.31 -0.53
C LEU A 32 9.22 23.30 0.49
N ASN A 33 8.67 22.09 0.56
CA ASN A 33 9.34 20.99 1.25
C ASN A 33 10.44 20.40 0.36
N ARG A 34 11.69 20.44 0.84
CA ARG A 34 12.83 19.88 0.11
C ARG A 34 13.12 18.48 0.64
N LEU A 35 12.90 17.47 -0.19
CA LEU A 35 13.37 16.11 0.09
C LEU A 35 14.89 16.10 -0.10
N LYS A 36 15.63 16.05 1.02
CA LYS A 36 17.06 15.80 1.01
C LYS A 36 17.33 14.32 1.05
N TRP A 37 18.43 13.94 0.43
CA TRP A 37 18.92 12.59 0.52
C TRP A 37 20.45 12.55 0.57
N GLU A 38 20.95 11.54 1.28
CA GLU A 38 22.36 11.21 1.38
C GLU A 38 22.55 9.74 1.04
N TYR A 39 23.67 9.41 0.40
CA TYR A 39 24.01 8.03 0.07
C TYR A 39 25.32 7.63 0.72
N GLU A 40 25.26 6.61 1.58
CA GLU A 40 26.44 6.05 2.23
C GLU A 40 26.30 4.53 2.34
N GLY A 41 27.35 3.80 1.96
CA GLY A 41 27.45 2.36 2.23
C GLY A 41 26.34 1.49 1.62
N GLY A 42 25.71 1.89 0.51
CA GLY A 42 24.61 1.13 -0.10
C GLY A 42 23.22 1.50 0.44
N VAL A 43 23.12 2.55 1.26
CA VAL A 43 21.88 3.00 1.88
C VAL A 43 21.64 4.46 1.51
N PHE A 44 20.42 4.76 1.05
CA PHE A 44 19.91 6.13 0.94
C PHE A 44 19.24 6.54 2.24
N SER A 45 19.56 7.73 2.74
CA SER A 45 18.89 8.35 3.87
C SER A 45 18.09 9.54 3.36
N PHE A 46 16.78 9.57 3.60
CA PHE A 46 15.87 10.61 3.13
C PHE A 46 15.35 11.45 4.30
N GLN A 47 15.31 12.76 4.13
CA GLN A 47 14.81 13.70 5.14
C GLN A 47 14.00 14.82 4.48
N LEU A 48 12.90 15.22 5.11
CA LEU A 48 12.14 16.41 4.73
C LEU A 48 12.74 17.64 5.40
N GLN A 49 13.00 18.69 4.62
CA GLN A 49 13.38 20.01 5.14
C GLN A 49 12.23 21.01 5.08
N ASP A 50 12.31 22.02 5.95
CA ASP A 50 11.48 23.22 5.94
C ASP A 50 9.97 22.93 6.00
N LEU A 51 9.58 21.85 6.68
CA LEU A 51 8.17 21.45 6.89
C LEU A 51 7.36 22.63 7.46
N PRO A 52 6.40 23.22 6.72
CA PRO A 52 5.31 23.91 7.37
C PRO A 52 4.52 22.81 8.06
N VAL A 53 4.67 22.71 9.38
CA VAL A 53 4.00 21.71 10.20
C VAL A 53 2.53 22.09 10.30
N VAL A 54 1.76 21.79 9.25
CA VAL A 54 0.35 21.47 9.45
C VAL A 54 0.38 20.08 10.08
N LEU A 55 0.14 20.01 11.39
CA LEU A 55 0.25 18.80 12.21
C LEU A 55 -0.63 17.63 11.70
N GLU A 56 -1.57 17.92 10.79
CA GLU A 56 -2.54 16.96 10.26
C GLU A 56 -2.11 16.33 8.93
N ASP A 57 -1.08 16.83 8.26
CA ASP A 57 -0.66 16.30 6.95
C ASP A 57 0.31 15.13 7.10
N LEU A 58 0.05 14.05 6.35
CA LEU A 58 0.94 12.89 6.28
C LEU A 58 1.87 13.01 5.07
N TRP A 59 3.17 12.74 5.28
CA TRP A 59 4.14 12.67 4.20
C TRP A 59 4.62 11.24 4.01
N VAL A 60 4.68 10.79 2.77
CA VAL A 60 5.03 9.42 2.41
C VAL A 60 6.19 9.44 1.43
N LEU A 61 7.24 8.68 1.73
CA LEU A 61 8.31 8.38 0.77
C LEU A 61 7.79 7.32 -0.20
N GLN A 62 7.92 7.59 -1.50
CA GLN A 62 7.56 6.66 -2.56
C GLN A 62 8.75 6.34 -3.45
N THR A 63 8.75 5.15 -4.06
CA THR A 63 9.71 4.72 -5.07
C THR A 63 8.99 4.42 -6.39
N SER A 64 9.71 4.55 -7.50
CA SER A 64 9.26 4.13 -8.82
C SER A 64 10.45 3.66 -9.66
N GLU A 65 10.21 2.74 -10.60
CA GLU A 65 11.23 2.30 -11.56
C GLU A 65 11.11 3.04 -12.91
N ASP A 66 9.96 3.64 -13.18
CA ASP A 66 9.59 4.19 -14.49
C ASP A 66 9.01 5.61 -14.44
N MET A 67 8.89 6.18 -13.24
CA MET A 67 8.26 7.46 -12.91
C MET A 67 6.73 7.52 -13.10
N ASN A 68 6.07 6.44 -13.53
CA ASN A 68 4.62 6.40 -13.68
C ASN A 68 3.98 5.63 -12.51
N ASP A 69 4.52 4.46 -12.19
CA ASP A 69 4.02 3.59 -11.14
C ASP A 69 4.82 3.83 -9.86
N TRP A 70 4.13 4.38 -8.85
CA TRP A 70 4.75 4.77 -7.57
C TRP A 70 4.25 3.87 -6.44
N GLN A 71 5.19 3.26 -5.73
CA GLN A 71 4.94 2.45 -4.54
C GLN A 71 5.26 3.25 -3.29
N ASP A 72 4.36 3.23 -2.30
CA ASP A 72 4.60 3.79 -0.97
C ASP A 72 5.64 2.92 -0.21
N ILE A 73 6.68 3.55 0.36
CA ILE A 73 7.76 2.86 1.09
C ILE A 73 7.56 2.99 2.60
N GLU A 74 7.40 4.22 3.08
CA GLU A 74 7.35 4.53 4.51
C GLU A 74 6.81 5.94 4.74
N THR A 75 6.16 6.16 5.87
CA THR A 75 5.68 7.48 6.30
C THR A 75 6.78 8.25 7.05
N PHE A 76 6.80 9.58 6.92
CA PHE A 76 7.67 10.45 7.73
C PHE A 76 7.05 10.74 9.12
N GLU A 77 5.98 10.06 9.51
CA GLU A 77 5.31 10.23 10.79
C GLU A 77 6.22 9.75 11.93
N GLY A 78 6.56 10.66 12.85
CA GLY A 78 7.50 10.38 13.95
C GLY A 78 8.95 10.07 13.50
N LYS A 79 9.25 10.12 12.20
CA LYS A 79 10.55 9.73 11.63
C LYS A 79 11.28 10.95 11.06
N ALA A 80 12.43 11.28 11.66
CA ALA A 80 13.28 12.35 11.16
C ALA A 80 14.02 11.98 9.87
N VAL A 81 14.32 10.69 9.69
CA VAL A 81 15.06 10.15 8.53
C VAL A 81 14.51 8.77 8.19
N ILE A 82 14.26 8.53 6.89
CA ILE A 82 13.89 7.21 6.35
C ILE A 82 15.11 6.62 5.63
N LYS A 83 15.42 5.34 5.88
CA LYS A 83 16.58 4.66 5.28
C LYS A 83 16.15 3.57 4.32
N VAL A 84 16.62 3.64 3.08
CA VAL A 84 16.30 2.67 2.03
C VAL A 84 17.59 2.03 1.51
N SER A 85 17.71 0.72 1.65
CA SER A 85 18.84 -0.02 1.10
C SER A 85 18.69 -0.17 -0.42
N ILE A 86 19.79 -0.06 -1.16
CA ILE A 86 19.78 -0.34 -2.60
C ILE A 86 19.46 -1.81 -2.83
N GLN A 87 18.39 -2.08 -3.58
CA GLN A 87 18.15 -3.43 -4.10
C GLN A 87 19.06 -3.68 -5.30
N ARG A 88 19.87 -4.74 -5.21
CA ARG A 88 20.76 -5.17 -6.30
C ARG A 88 19.93 -5.61 -7.50
N GLY A 89 20.35 -5.22 -8.70
CA GLY A 89 19.73 -5.66 -9.97
C GLY A 89 18.81 -4.65 -10.64
N ALA A 90 18.40 -3.58 -9.95
CA ALA A 90 17.64 -2.51 -10.58
C ALA A 90 18.56 -1.58 -11.38
N ARG A 91 18.14 -1.24 -12.60
CA ARG A 91 18.89 -0.35 -13.50
C ARG A 91 18.80 1.11 -13.08
N GLN A 92 17.67 1.50 -12.51
CA GLN A 92 17.38 2.86 -12.07
C GLN A 92 16.28 2.84 -11.00
N ARG A 93 16.22 3.89 -10.17
CA ARG A 93 15.15 4.06 -9.20
C ARG A 93 14.91 5.54 -8.92
N TYR A 94 13.64 5.90 -8.80
CA TYR A 94 13.18 7.24 -8.52
C TYR A 94 12.57 7.30 -7.13
N TYR A 95 12.80 8.40 -6.43
CA TYR A 95 12.22 8.61 -5.11
C TYR A 95 11.50 9.95 -5.08
N ARG A 96 10.38 9.99 -4.35
CA ARG A 96 9.66 11.24 -4.12
C ARG A 96 9.02 11.25 -2.74
N ALA A 97 8.78 12.46 -2.23
CA ALA A 97 7.90 12.65 -1.11
C ALA A 97 6.53 13.10 -1.62
N ARG A 98 5.47 12.40 -1.21
CA ARG A 98 4.07 12.74 -1.51
C ARG A 98 3.41 13.27 -0.24
N GLN A 99 2.82 14.45 -0.33
CA GLN A 99 1.98 15.02 0.72
C GLN A 99 0.57 14.47 0.60
N ILE A 100 -0.01 14.06 1.73
CA ILE A 100 -1.41 13.66 1.86
C ILE A 100 -2.06 14.65 2.83
N LYS A 101 -2.86 15.56 2.27
CA LYS A 101 -3.52 16.62 3.04
C LYS A 101 -4.56 16.05 3.99
N GLY A 102 -4.54 16.50 5.23
CA GLY A 102 -5.41 15.99 6.30
C GLY A 102 -5.11 14.55 6.73
N GLY A 103 -4.00 13.98 6.24
CA GLY A 103 -3.51 12.68 6.64
C GLY A 103 -4.30 11.50 6.05
N ASP A 104 -3.97 10.33 6.56
CA ASP A 104 -4.70 9.09 6.32
C ASP A 104 -4.50 8.15 7.51
N PRO A 105 -5.56 7.81 8.26
CA PRO A 105 -5.42 7.01 9.48
C PRO A 105 -5.05 5.54 9.21
N TYR A 106 -5.15 5.07 7.96
CA TYR A 106 -4.93 3.68 7.61
C TYR A 106 -3.60 3.45 6.89
N LEU A 107 -3.04 4.49 6.29
CA LEU A 107 -1.92 4.33 5.36
C LEU A 107 -0.62 3.89 6.04
N SER A 108 -0.32 4.36 7.25
CA SER A 108 0.92 3.95 7.94
C SER A 108 0.90 2.45 8.24
N ASP A 109 -0.19 1.96 8.85
CA ASP A 109 -0.37 0.54 9.17
C ASP A 109 -0.36 -0.33 7.90
N TYR A 110 -1.00 0.14 6.82
CA TYR A 110 -0.95 -0.52 5.51
C TYR A 110 0.48 -0.68 5.01
N ILE A 111 1.29 0.39 5.04
CA ILE A 111 2.67 0.38 4.52
C ILE A 111 3.54 -0.56 5.36
N ASP A 112 3.42 -0.50 6.69
CA ASP A 112 4.19 -1.33 7.60
C ASP A 112 3.86 -2.81 7.40
N ALA A 113 2.57 -3.15 7.33
CA ALA A 113 2.10 -4.52 7.12
C ALA A 113 2.49 -5.06 5.72
N TYR A 114 2.37 -4.25 4.68
CA TYR A 114 2.78 -4.62 3.33
C TYR A 114 4.30 -4.86 3.24
N THR A 115 5.09 -4.08 3.99
CA THR A 115 6.54 -4.27 4.09
C THR A 115 6.88 -5.61 4.74
N VAL A 116 6.17 -5.99 5.80
CA VAL A 116 6.33 -7.32 6.44
C VAL A 116 5.97 -8.44 5.46
N TRP A 117 4.86 -8.31 4.73
CA TRP A 117 4.44 -9.28 3.73
C TRP A 117 5.45 -9.46 2.61
N GLN A 118 5.88 -8.37 1.98
CA GLN A 118 6.88 -8.40 0.91
C GLN A 118 8.24 -8.94 1.42
N GLY A 119 8.61 -8.60 2.66
CA GLY A 119 9.82 -9.11 3.32
C GLY A 119 9.78 -10.60 3.69
N SER A 120 8.58 -11.20 3.77
CA SER A 120 8.43 -12.63 4.06
C SER A 120 8.92 -13.53 2.92
N GLY A 121 8.93 -13.01 1.68
CA GLY A 121 9.28 -13.76 0.49
C GLY A 121 8.32 -14.91 0.15
N VAL A 122 7.13 -14.94 0.76
CA VAL A 122 6.11 -15.96 0.49
C VAL A 122 5.35 -15.59 -0.80
N ASP A 123 5.48 -16.42 -1.83
CA ASP A 123 4.73 -16.28 -3.09
C ASP A 123 3.79 -17.47 -3.37
N SER A 124 3.85 -18.50 -2.52
CA SER A 124 3.13 -19.75 -2.69
C SER A 124 2.54 -20.15 -1.35
N TYR A 125 1.23 -20.39 -1.31
CA TYR A 125 0.51 -20.67 -0.06
C TYR A 125 -0.86 -21.27 -0.35
N SER A 126 -1.48 -21.84 0.68
CA SER A 126 -2.90 -22.14 0.70
C SER A 126 -3.56 -21.33 1.80
N MET A 127 -4.74 -20.78 1.50
CA MET A 127 -5.53 -20.05 2.49
C MET A 127 -6.98 -20.51 2.48
N GLU A 128 -7.57 -20.60 3.68
CA GLU A 128 -9.00 -20.67 3.85
C GLU A 128 -9.50 -19.24 4.09
N ILE A 129 -10.43 -18.77 3.28
CA ILE A 129 -10.91 -17.39 3.31
C ILE A 129 -12.42 -17.36 3.20
N ARG A 130 -13.03 -16.46 3.98
CA ARG A 130 -14.40 -15.99 3.79
C ARG A 130 -14.35 -14.55 3.33
N HIS A 131 -14.97 -14.22 2.21
CA HIS A 131 -15.10 -12.84 1.75
C HIS A 131 -16.49 -12.58 1.21
N GLY A 132 -16.88 -11.32 1.15
CA GLY A 132 -18.19 -10.94 0.66
C GLY A 132 -18.30 -9.46 0.37
N SER A 133 -19.37 -9.13 -0.35
CA SER A 133 -19.82 -7.77 -0.55
C SER A 133 -21.33 -7.75 -0.45
N SER A 134 -21.83 -6.84 0.39
CA SER A 134 -23.24 -6.72 0.71
C SER A 134 -23.86 -8.09 1.08
N TRP A 135 -24.88 -8.52 0.36
CA TRP A 135 -25.59 -9.79 0.55
C TRP A 135 -24.78 -11.03 0.15
N PHE A 136 -23.77 -10.90 -0.71
CA PHE A 136 -23.08 -12.05 -1.30
C PHE A 136 -21.82 -12.40 -0.53
N PHE A 137 -21.61 -13.70 -0.31
CA PHE A 137 -20.38 -14.21 0.30
C PHE A 137 -19.91 -15.49 -0.38
N TRP A 138 -18.61 -15.69 -0.28
CA TRP A 138 -17.93 -16.92 -0.63
C TRP A 138 -17.02 -17.34 0.52
N HIS A 139 -17.01 -18.64 0.83
CA HIS A 139 -16.10 -19.27 1.78
C HIS A 139 -15.50 -20.50 1.14
N GLY A 140 -14.18 -20.59 1.13
CA GLY A 140 -13.49 -21.74 0.59
C GLY A 140 -11.99 -21.66 0.74
N ASN A 141 -11.31 -22.61 0.09
CA ASN A 141 -9.86 -22.69 0.03
C ASN A 141 -9.36 -22.12 -1.29
N VAL A 142 -8.29 -21.34 -1.22
CA VAL A 142 -7.57 -20.79 -2.38
C VAL A 142 -6.13 -21.27 -2.28
N THR A 143 -5.61 -21.85 -3.37
CA THR A 143 -4.20 -22.21 -3.49
C THR A 143 -3.53 -21.27 -4.47
N VAL A 144 -2.43 -20.68 -4.03
CA VAL A 144 -1.61 -19.74 -4.78
C VAL A 144 -0.22 -20.34 -4.98
N ARG A 145 0.31 -20.23 -6.20
CA ARG A 145 1.67 -20.65 -6.56
C ARG A 145 2.30 -19.55 -7.41
N ASN A 146 3.52 -19.14 -7.06
CA ASN A 146 4.25 -18.08 -7.75
C ASN A 146 3.39 -16.80 -7.93
N ASN A 147 2.66 -16.44 -6.89
CA ASN A 147 1.72 -15.31 -6.85
C ASN A 147 0.56 -15.39 -7.87
N GLU A 148 0.17 -16.59 -8.28
CA GLU A 148 -0.99 -16.83 -9.13
C GLU A 148 -1.96 -17.80 -8.45
N VAL A 149 -3.26 -17.51 -8.52
CA VAL A 149 -4.29 -18.44 -8.05
C VAL A 149 -4.36 -19.63 -9.01
N VAL A 150 -4.05 -20.83 -8.50
CA VAL A 150 -4.01 -22.06 -9.31
C VAL A 150 -5.16 -23.02 -9.02
N SER A 151 -5.83 -22.88 -7.88
CA SER A 151 -6.96 -23.74 -7.51
C SER A 151 -7.84 -23.06 -6.48
N THR A 152 -9.15 -23.23 -6.61
CA THR A 152 -10.13 -22.86 -5.59
C THR A 152 -11.09 -24.01 -5.31
N GLU A 153 -11.51 -24.12 -4.07
CA GLU A 153 -12.48 -25.11 -3.62
C GLU A 153 -13.50 -24.42 -2.71
N SER A 154 -14.75 -24.36 -3.15
CA SER A 154 -15.84 -23.75 -2.39
C SER A 154 -16.26 -24.67 -1.24
N ILE A 155 -16.37 -24.11 -0.04
CA ILE A 155 -16.97 -24.76 1.14
C ILE A 155 -18.44 -24.35 1.26
N ASP A 156 -18.71 -23.05 1.20
CA ASP A 156 -20.06 -22.47 1.29
C ASP A 156 -20.14 -21.15 0.52
N THR A 157 -21.27 -20.88 -0.10
CA THR A 157 -21.51 -19.68 -0.92
C THR A 157 -22.99 -19.45 -1.12
N ASN A 158 -23.39 -18.18 -1.22
CA ASN A 158 -24.73 -17.82 -1.70
C ASN A 158 -24.71 -17.11 -3.06
N PHE A 159 -23.56 -17.14 -3.75
CA PHE A 159 -23.50 -16.74 -5.16
C PHE A 159 -24.32 -17.70 -6.02
N PRO A 160 -25.06 -17.20 -7.03
CA PRO A 160 -25.72 -18.06 -8.01
C PRO A 160 -24.68 -18.90 -8.78
N ASP A 161 -25.04 -20.13 -9.18
CA ASP A 161 -24.12 -21.04 -9.91
C ASP A 161 -23.53 -20.46 -11.20
N VAL A 162 -24.17 -19.45 -11.79
CA VAL A 162 -23.70 -18.75 -12.99
C VAL A 162 -22.65 -17.67 -12.70
N PHE A 163 -22.36 -17.42 -11.42
CA PHE A 163 -21.44 -16.38 -10.97
C PHE A 163 -20.30 -17.00 -10.18
N GLU A 164 -19.11 -16.97 -10.77
CA GLU A 164 -17.87 -17.33 -10.07
C GLU A 164 -17.28 -16.07 -9.44
N PRO A 165 -17.13 -16.02 -8.10
CA PRO A 165 -16.51 -14.88 -7.45
C PRO A 165 -15.03 -14.77 -7.83
N GLU A 166 -14.54 -13.54 -7.96
CA GLU A 166 -13.12 -13.30 -8.24
C GLU A 166 -12.27 -13.73 -7.05
N HIS A 167 -11.38 -14.69 -7.28
CA HIS A 167 -10.45 -15.18 -6.28
C HIS A 167 -9.14 -14.40 -6.34
N ARG A 168 -8.60 -14.07 -5.18
CA ARG A 168 -7.53 -13.09 -5.02
C ARG A 168 -6.31 -13.69 -4.32
N THR A 169 -5.13 -13.22 -4.70
CA THR A 169 -3.90 -13.38 -3.92
C THR A 169 -3.91 -12.43 -2.71
N ILE A 170 -2.92 -12.55 -1.81
CA ILE A 170 -2.72 -11.61 -0.71
C ILE A 170 -2.35 -10.23 -1.26
N ASP A 171 -1.55 -10.16 -2.32
CA ASP A 171 -1.22 -8.91 -3.00
C ASP A 171 -2.48 -8.22 -3.57
N ASP A 172 -3.39 -9.00 -4.15
CA ASP A 172 -4.68 -8.48 -4.61
C ASP A 172 -5.53 -7.94 -3.45
N TRP A 173 -5.50 -8.57 -2.27
CA TRP A 173 -6.19 -8.05 -1.08
C TRP A 173 -5.55 -6.75 -0.57
N PHE A 174 -4.23 -6.62 -0.62
CA PHE A 174 -3.55 -5.34 -0.39
C PHE A 174 -3.98 -4.29 -1.42
N MET A 175 -4.08 -4.64 -2.70
CA MET A 175 -4.56 -3.71 -3.74
C MET A 175 -5.99 -3.23 -3.46
N VAL A 176 -6.87 -4.12 -2.98
CA VAL A 176 -8.23 -3.73 -2.55
C VAL A 176 -8.16 -2.71 -1.41
N LEU A 177 -7.37 -2.95 -0.36
CA LEU A 177 -7.19 -1.97 0.72
C LEU A 177 -6.65 -0.65 0.20
N LYS A 178 -5.58 -0.70 -0.61
CA LYS A 178 -4.90 0.49 -1.10
C LYS A 178 -5.81 1.38 -1.92
N ARG A 179 -6.61 0.79 -2.81
CA ARG A 179 -7.61 1.51 -3.61
C ARG A 179 -8.61 2.25 -2.71
N ASN A 180 -9.09 1.61 -1.65
CA ASN A 180 -10.06 2.23 -0.75
C ASN A 180 -9.44 3.32 0.13
N ILE A 181 -8.19 3.14 0.56
CA ILE A 181 -7.40 4.19 1.24
C ILE A 181 -7.23 5.40 0.32
N ASP A 182 -6.75 5.18 -0.91
CA ASP A 182 -6.51 6.26 -1.88
C ASP A 182 -7.81 6.99 -2.27
N ASN A 183 -8.93 6.25 -2.35
CA ASN A 183 -10.26 6.81 -2.64
C ASN A 183 -10.97 7.40 -1.41
N LYS A 184 -10.32 7.41 -0.24
CA LYS A 184 -10.89 7.96 1.00
C LYS A 184 -12.22 7.33 1.39
N ALA A 185 -12.25 5.99 1.42
CA ALA A 185 -13.38 5.24 1.97
C ALA A 185 -13.75 5.78 3.36
N TYR A 186 -15.04 5.81 3.65
CA TYR A 186 -15.56 6.36 4.90
C TYR A 186 -14.96 5.67 6.13
N ARG A 187 -14.87 4.34 6.11
CA ARG A 187 -14.28 3.54 7.19
C ARG A 187 -13.59 2.29 6.67
N ILE A 188 -12.42 1.99 7.25
CA ILE A 188 -11.69 0.75 7.03
C ILE A 188 -11.33 0.19 8.41
N ASP A 189 -11.85 -0.99 8.74
CA ASP A 189 -11.40 -1.76 9.90
C ASP A 189 -10.59 -2.94 9.41
N VAL A 190 -9.27 -2.91 9.59
CA VAL A 190 -8.35 -3.97 9.14
C VAL A 190 -7.55 -4.51 10.31
N THR A 191 -7.34 -5.83 10.32
CA THR A 191 -6.35 -6.47 11.19
C THR A 191 -5.33 -7.18 10.32
N TYR A 192 -4.05 -6.96 10.61
CA TYR A 192 -2.94 -7.60 9.92
C TYR A 192 -2.43 -8.78 10.73
N ASP A 193 -1.92 -9.80 10.04
CA ASP A 193 -1.22 -10.90 10.70
C ASP A 193 0.15 -10.43 11.20
N GLU A 194 0.48 -10.70 12.46
CA GLU A 194 1.73 -10.24 13.07
C GLU A 194 2.98 -10.95 12.53
N THR A 195 2.82 -12.15 11.96
CA THR A 195 3.95 -12.98 11.49
C THR A 195 4.28 -12.66 10.04
N PHE A 196 3.26 -12.57 9.19
CA PHE A 196 3.41 -12.43 7.75
C PHE A 196 2.90 -11.10 7.21
N GLY A 197 2.26 -10.24 8.01
CA GLY A 197 1.82 -8.90 7.59
C GLY A 197 0.59 -8.87 6.69
N TYR A 198 0.05 -10.00 6.22
CA TYR A 198 -1.11 -10.00 5.34
C TYR A 198 -2.38 -9.45 6.03
N PRO A 199 -3.34 -8.85 5.29
CA PRO A 199 -4.59 -8.34 5.86
C PRO A 199 -5.53 -9.49 6.24
N LYS A 200 -5.38 -9.97 7.47
CA LYS A 200 -6.09 -11.13 8.01
C LYS A 200 -7.60 -10.92 8.04
N THR A 201 -8.07 -9.76 8.46
CA THR A 201 -9.47 -9.37 8.34
C THR A 201 -9.56 -7.97 7.79
N ALA A 202 -10.59 -7.69 6.99
CA ALA A 202 -10.96 -6.32 6.70
C ALA A 202 -12.47 -6.17 6.58
N PHE A 203 -12.94 -4.98 6.96
CA PHE A 203 -14.26 -4.47 6.67
C PHE A 203 -14.09 -3.06 6.12
N ILE A 204 -14.74 -2.77 5.00
CA ILE A 204 -14.63 -1.49 4.30
C ILE A 204 -16.03 -0.99 4.01
N ASP A 205 -16.30 0.22 4.50
CA ASP A 205 -17.49 1.00 4.22
C ASP A 205 -17.06 2.21 3.38
N VAL A 206 -17.51 2.24 2.13
CA VAL A 206 -17.08 3.23 1.13
C VAL A 206 -17.82 4.56 1.33
N ASP A 207 -19.15 4.53 1.53
CA ASP A 207 -19.99 5.69 1.83
C ASP A 207 -21.02 5.29 2.89
N LEU A 208 -21.00 5.97 4.04
CA LEU A 208 -21.93 5.79 5.16
C LEU A 208 -23.42 5.74 4.76
N ARG A 209 -23.78 6.32 3.61
CA ARG A 209 -25.16 6.44 3.14
C ARG A 209 -25.58 5.31 2.20
N ILE A 210 -24.67 4.41 1.82
CA ILE A 210 -24.87 3.37 0.80
C ILE A 210 -24.44 2.01 1.38
N ALA A 211 -25.38 1.31 2.00
CA ALA A 211 -25.11 0.05 2.71
C ALA A 211 -24.79 -1.15 1.78
N ASP A 212 -25.05 -1.07 0.48
CA ASP A 212 -24.80 -2.16 -0.48
C ASP A 212 -23.39 -2.14 -1.09
N GLU A 213 -22.53 -1.21 -0.70
CA GLU A 213 -21.12 -1.14 -1.12
C GLU A 213 -20.15 -1.71 -0.07
N GLU A 214 -20.65 -2.15 1.08
CA GLU A 214 -19.82 -2.76 2.13
C GLU A 214 -19.16 -4.03 1.60
N GLN A 215 -17.85 -4.15 1.86
CA GLN A 215 -17.05 -5.31 1.49
C GLN A 215 -16.22 -5.74 2.68
N GLY A 216 -16.00 -7.04 2.81
CA GLY A 216 -15.18 -7.57 3.89
C GLY A 216 -14.66 -8.97 3.64
N TRP A 217 -13.62 -9.31 4.38
CA TRP A 217 -13.02 -10.64 4.34
C TRP A 217 -12.40 -11.04 5.66
N SER A 218 -12.15 -12.34 5.78
CA SER A 218 -11.44 -12.98 6.89
C SER A 218 -10.67 -14.18 6.36
N ILE A 219 -9.35 -14.12 6.43
CA ILE A 219 -8.46 -15.24 6.19
C ILE A 219 -8.41 -16.07 7.47
N LEU A 220 -9.09 -17.20 7.44
CA LEU A 220 -9.30 -18.09 8.59
C LEU A 220 -8.08 -18.95 8.86
N LYS A 221 -7.39 -19.36 7.80
CA LYS A 221 -6.19 -20.19 7.85
C LYS A 221 -5.23 -19.79 6.75
N PHE A 222 -3.95 -19.74 7.07
CA PHE A 222 -2.89 -19.45 6.12
C PHE A 222 -1.75 -20.47 6.28
N LEU A 223 -1.36 -21.09 5.18
CA LEU A 223 -0.33 -22.12 5.13
C LEU A 223 0.68 -21.77 4.03
N PRO A 224 1.84 -21.16 4.36
CA PRO A 224 2.87 -20.90 3.38
C PRO A 224 3.43 -22.22 2.83
N MET A 225 3.70 -22.24 1.53
CA MET A 225 4.27 -23.38 0.83
C MET A 225 5.73 -23.05 0.47
N ARG A 226 6.59 -24.04 0.62
CA ARG A 226 7.96 -23.99 0.10
C ARG A 226 8.03 -24.58 -1.30
#